data_AF-A0A7L7VXT0-F1
#
_entry.id   AF-A0A7L7VXT0-F1
#
_cell.length_a   1.000
_cell.length_b   1.000
_cell.length_c   1.000
_cell.angle_alpha   90.00
_cell.angle_beta   90.00
_cell.angle_gamma   90.00
#
_symmetry.space_group_name_H-M   'P 1'
#
loop_
_entity.id
_entity.type
_entity.pdbx_description
1 polymer ?
#
loop_
_entity_poly.entity_id
_entity_poly.type
_entity_poly.pdbx_seq_one_letter_code
_entity_poly.pdbx_strand_id
1 'polypeptide(L)'
;MDDELLQCIDVLHGGTGLAVRDILTIRCGPMVEVPHGSQSTQHVVYIVETNQRRLALGPEYSVYRWVKKPRIGRFDGGAEWLAPVLEASASTPAKSRELILNTAGRGAILAA
;
A
#
# COMPACT_ATOMS: atom_id res chain seq x y z
N MET A 1 -10.75 12.73 -4.83
CA MET A 1 -9.42 12.48 -4.21
C MET A 1 -9.56 11.70 -2.91
N ASP A 2 -10.58 11.95 -2.08
CA ASP A 2 -10.82 11.13 -0.87
C ASP A 2 -11.28 9.70 -1.23
N ASP A 3 -11.98 9.54 -2.35
CA ASP A 3 -12.50 8.24 -2.81
C ASP A 3 -11.38 7.22 -3.10
N GLU A 4 -10.25 7.64 -3.67
CA GLU A 4 -9.12 6.74 -3.99
C GLU A 4 -8.42 6.24 -2.73
N LEU A 5 -8.29 7.09 -1.71
CA LEU A 5 -7.73 6.72 -0.44
C LEU A 5 -8.67 5.77 0.33
N LEU A 6 -9.97 6.03 0.30
CA LEU A 6 -10.98 5.15 0.88
C LEU A 6 -10.97 3.78 0.20
N GLN A 7 -10.93 3.76 -1.14
CA GLN A 7 -10.78 2.53 -1.91
C GLN A 7 -9.49 1.78 -1.55
N CYS A 8 -8.37 2.49 -1.38
CA CYS A 8 -7.11 1.89 -0.95
C CYS A 8 -7.24 1.22 0.43
N ILE A 9 -7.88 1.89 1.39
CA ILE A 9 -8.11 1.35 2.74
C ILE A 9 -9.03 0.13 2.68
N ASP A 10 -10.10 0.16 1.89
CA ASP A 10 -11.04 -0.96 1.74
C ASP A 10 -10.36 -2.18 1.12
N VAL A 11 -9.56 -1.99 0.07
CA VAL A 11 -8.79 -3.06 -0.57
C VAL A 11 -7.73 -3.62 0.39
N LEU A 12 -7.01 -2.75 1.11
CA LEU A 12 -6.02 -3.18 2.10
C LEU A 12 -6.67 -4.02 3.21
N HIS A 13 -7.77 -3.55 3.77
CA HIS A 13 -8.50 -4.26 4.82
C HIS A 13 -9.07 -5.58 4.30
N GLY A 14 -9.70 -5.58 3.12
CA GLY A 14 -10.25 -6.79 2.51
C GLY A 14 -9.19 -7.85 2.21
N GLY A 15 -8.01 -7.44 1.74
CA GLY A 15 -6.93 -8.36 1.38
C GLY A 15 -6.09 -8.85 2.56
N THR A 16 -5.88 -8.01 3.58
CA THR A 16 -4.88 -8.26 4.64
C THR A 16 -5.43 -8.27 6.06
N GLY A 17 -6.68 -7.83 6.26
CA GLY A 17 -7.31 -7.65 7.56
C GLY A 17 -6.78 -6.45 8.35
N LEU A 18 -5.88 -5.63 7.78
CA LEU A 18 -5.40 -4.41 8.43
C LEU A 18 -6.51 -3.36 8.47
N ALA A 19 -6.96 -3.00 9.67
CA ALA A 19 -7.87 -1.89 9.85
C ALA A 19 -7.10 -0.56 9.94
N VAL A 20 -7.80 0.57 9.81
CA VAL A 20 -7.18 1.91 9.90
C VAL A 20 -6.36 2.10 11.19
N ARG A 21 -6.81 1.53 12.32
CA ARG A 21 -6.09 1.59 13.61
C ARG A 21 -4.74 0.85 13.61
N ASP A 22 -4.54 -0.05 12.67
CA ASP A 22 -3.33 -0.87 12.54
C ASP A 22 -2.29 -0.22 11.61
N ILE A 23 -2.67 0.88 10.95
CA ILE A 23 -1.83 1.65 10.04
C ILE A 23 -1.09 2.72 10.85
N LEU A 24 0.24 2.76 10.72
CA LEU A 24 1.08 3.82 11.29
C LEU A 24 1.07 5.05 10.39
N THR A 25 1.33 4.82 9.10
CA THR A 25 1.33 5.85 8.07
C THR A 25 0.77 5.26 6.78
N ILE A 26 0.09 6.12 6.01
CA ILE A 26 -0.28 5.84 4.63
C ILE A 26 0.11 7.06 3.82
N ARG A 27 0.92 6.85 2.77
CA ARG A 27 1.36 7.92 1.87
C ARG A 27 1.04 7.57 0.44
N CYS A 28 0.55 8.57 -0.28
CA CYS A 28 0.36 8.50 -1.73
C CYS A 28 1.74 8.61 -2.42
N GLY A 29 2.05 7.66 -3.28
CA GLY A 29 3.20 7.62 -4.17
C GLY A 29 2.86 8.10 -5.58
N PRO A 30 3.79 7.98 -6.53
CA PRO A 30 3.52 8.35 -7.92
C PRO A 30 2.51 7.38 -8.55
N MET A 31 1.85 7.87 -9.59
CA MET A 31 1.06 7.03 -10.49
C MET A 31 2.00 6.20 -11.36
N VAL A 32 1.74 4.90 -11.45
CA VAL A 32 2.53 3.96 -12.24
C VAL A 32 1.66 3.31 -13.30
N GLU A 33 2.25 3.09 -14.46
CA GLU A 33 1.65 2.25 -15.47
C GLU A 33 1.96 0.78 -15.16
N VAL A 34 0.91 -0.02 -15.03
CA VAL A 34 1.00 -1.43 -14.69
C VAL A 34 0.59 -2.28 -15.90
N PRO A 35 1.48 -3.16 -16.38
CA PRO A 35 1.13 -4.09 -17.45
C PRO A 35 0.17 -5.18 -16.97
N HIS A 36 -0.82 -5.49 -17.81
CA HIS A 36 -1.77 -6.59 -17.65
C HIS A 36 -2.03 -7.26 -19.01
N GLY A 37 -1.20 -8.25 -19.34
CA GLY A 37 -1.26 -8.91 -20.65
C GLY A 37 -0.85 -7.95 -21.77
N SER A 38 -1.74 -7.74 -22.75
CA SER A 38 -1.50 -6.81 -23.88
C SER A 38 -1.92 -5.37 -23.59
N GLN A 39 -2.43 -5.09 -22.39
CA GLN A 39 -2.92 -3.77 -21.99
C GLN A 39 -2.12 -3.25 -20.80
N SER A 40 -2.07 -1.94 -20.67
CA SER A 40 -1.52 -1.26 -19.50
C SER A 40 -2.56 -0.37 -18.86
N THR A 41 -2.56 -0.29 -17.53
CA THR A 41 -3.48 0.57 -16.76
C THR A 41 -2.70 1.43 -15.78
N GLN A 42 -3.16 2.65 -15.52
CA GLN A 42 -2.52 3.55 -14.56
C GLN A 42 -3.07 3.32 -13.16
N HIS A 43 -2.18 3.17 -12.18
CA HIS A 43 -2.51 2.93 -10.78
C HIS A 43 -1.76 3.92 -9.89
N VAL A 44 -2.44 4.47 -8.89
CA VAL A 44 -1.77 5.24 -7.82
C VAL A 44 -1.20 4.26 -6.80
N VAL A 45 0.10 4.36 -6.51
CA VAL A 45 0.74 3.51 -5.51
C VAL A 45 0.59 4.13 -4.13
N TYR A 46 0.03 3.39 -3.18
CA TYR A 46 0.03 3.79 -1.77
C TYR A 46 1.05 2.96 -0.98
N ILE A 47 1.79 3.64 -0.11
CA ILE A 47 2.78 3.00 0.75
C ILE A 47 2.25 3.06 2.17
N VAL A 48 2.10 1.89 2.78
CA VAL A 48 1.47 1.71 4.09
C VAL A 48 2.48 1.11 5.05
N GLU A 49 2.62 1.70 6.22
CA GLU A 49 3.47 1.20 7.30
C GLU A 49 2.61 0.64 8.43
N THR A 50 3.01 -0.49 8.99
CA THR A 50 2.28 -1.15 10.09
C THR A 50 3.25 -1.90 11.02
N ASN A 51 2.88 -2.00 12.29
CA ASN A 51 3.53 -2.89 13.26
C ASN A 51 2.86 -4.27 13.34
N GLN A 52 1.74 -4.49 12.64
CA GLN A 52 1.07 -5.78 12.64
C GLN A 52 1.88 -6.83 11.90
N ARG A 53 2.39 -7.81 12.65
CA ARG A 53 3.21 -8.89 12.10
C ARG A 53 2.39 -10.02 11.48
N ARG A 54 1.14 -10.20 11.92
CA ARG A 54 0.25 -11.25 11.44
C ARG A 54 -0.92 -10.63 10.67
N LEU A 55 -0.99 -10.93 9.38
CA LEU A 55 -2.11 -10.54 8.52
C LEU A 55 -3.20 -11.61 8.55
N ALA A 56 -4.46 -11.17 8.49
CA ALA A 56 -5.63 -12.01 8.33
C ALA A 56 -6.07 -11.92 6.86
N LEU A 57 -5.59 -12.86 6.04
CA LEU A 57 -5.78 -12.80 4.61
C LEU A 57 -7.25 -12.91 4.20
N GLY A 58 -7.65 -12.07 3.24
CA GLY A 58 -8.91 -12.20 2.54
C GLY A 58 -8.99 -13.46 1.67
N PRO A 59 -10.18 -13.81 1.17
CA PRO A 59 -10.43 -15.07 0.46
C PRO A 59 -9.60 -15.23 -0.83
N GLU A 60 -9.13 -14.14 -1.43
CA GLU A 60 -8.31 -14.18 -2.64
C GLU A 60 -6.85 -14.57 -2.41
N TYR A 61 -6.42 -14.65 -1.14
CA TYR A 61 -5.03 -14.91 -0.78
C TYR A 61 -4.93 -16.12 0.14
N SER A 62 -4.02 -17.03 -0.18
CA SER A 62 -3.77 -18.25 0.61
C SER A 62 -2.49 -18.18 1.45
N VAL A 63 -1.53 -17.33 1.06
CA VAL A 63 -0.21 -17.22 1.68
C VAL A 63 0.35 -15.82 1.51
N TYR A 64 1.08 -15.34 2.53
CA TYR A 64 1.87 -14.11 2.46
C TYR A 64 3.23 -14.30 3.13
N ARG A 65 4.15 -13.37 2.86
CA ARG A 65 5.47 -13.33 3.49
C ARG A 65 5.94 -11.89 3.62
N TRP A 66 6.46 -11.55 4.80
CA TRP A 66 7.23 -10.32 4.99
C TRP A 66 8.63 -10.49 4.38
N VAL A 67 8.97 -9.64 3.42
CA VAL A 67 10.26 -9.68 2.71
C VAL A 67 11.00 -8.37 2.91
N LYS A 68 12.28 -8.44 3.29
CA LYS A 68 13.15 -7.26 3.33
C LYS A 68 13.41 -6.78 1.90
N LYS A 69 13.42 -5.47 1.67
CA LYS A 69 13.61 -4.84 0.34
C LYS A 69 14.73 -5.47 -0.52
N PRO A 70 15.96 -5.73 0.00
CA PRO A 70 17.04 -6.32 -0.81
C PRO A 70 16.80 -7.78 -1.23
N ARG A 71 15.77 -8.45 -0.69
CA ARG A 71 15.45 -9.85 -0.99
C ARG A 71 14.21 -10.00 -1.85
N ILE A 72 13.52 -8.91 -2.23
CA ILE A 72 12.26 -8.99 -2.98
C ILE A 72 12.42 -9.75 -4.30
N GLY A 73 13.50 -9.51 -5.05
CA GLY A 73 13.75 -10.20 -6.33
C GLY A 73 13.91 -11.73 -6.25
N ARG A 74 13.95 -12.32 -5.04
CA ARG A 74 13.91 -13.80 -4.87
C ARG A 74 12.49 -14.34 -4.73
N PHE A 75 11.51 -13.46 -4.54
CA PHE A 75 10.13 -13.78 -4.18
C PHE A 75 9.10 -13.03 -5.03
N ASP A 76 9.54 -12.27 -6.05
CA ASP A 76 8.66 -11.52 -6.95
C ASP A 76 7.90 -12.42 -7.95
N GLY A 77 8.34 -13.67 -8.11
CA GLY A 77 7.70 -14.64 -9.00
C GLY A 77 7.74 -14.22 -10.47
N GLY A 78 8.61 -13.28 -10.85
CA GLY A 78 8.64 -12.72 -12.20
C GLY A 78 7.43 -11.84 -12.54
N ALA A 79 6.72 -11.29 -11.55
CA ALA A 79 5.58 -10.42 -11.77
C ALA A 79 6.02 -9.07 -12.39
N GLU A 80 5.76 -8.90 -13.69
CA GLU A 80 6.13 -7.70 -14.46
C GLU A 80 5.55 -6.41 -13.87
N TRP A 81 4.37 -6.50 -13.25
CA TRP A 81 3.73 -5.36 -12.58
C TRP A 81 4.45 -4.88 -11.33
N LEU A 82 5.26 -5.73 -10.68
CA LEU A 82 5.82 -5.44 -9.36
C LEU A 82 7.00 -4.47 -9.43
N ALA A 83 7.83 -4.56 -10.46
CA ALA A 83 8.99 -3.69 -10.64
C ALA A 83 8.62 -2.18 -10.62
N PRO A 84 7.69 -1.69 -11.46
CA PRO A 84 7.33 -0.27 -11.45
C PRO A 84 6.72 0.18 -10.11
N VAL A 85 5.96 -0.70 -9.44
CA VAL A 85 5.39 -0.41 -8.10
C VAL A 85 6.49 -0.25 -7.04
N LEU A 86 7.52 -1.11 -7.08
CA LEU A 86 8.64 -1.02 -6.14
C LEU A 86 9.50 0.22 -6.37
N GLU A 87 9.74 0.59 -7.63
CA GLU A 87 10.43 1.83 -7.99
C GLU A 87 9.65 3.05 -7.50
N ALA A 88 8.34 3.08 -7.71
CA ALA A 88 7.45 4.10 -7.17
C ALA A 88 7.49 4.19 -5.65
N SER A 89 7.56 3.05 -4.95
CA SER A 89 7.65 3.02 -3.49
C SER A 89 8.94 3.61 -2.92
N ALA A 90 10.01 3.60 -3.73
CA ALA A 90 11.32 4.13 -3.38
C ALA A 90 11.44 5.64 -3.63
N SER A 91 10.55 6.20 -4.46
CA SER A 91 10.50 7.62 -4.76
C SER A 91 9.89 8.40 -3.59
N THR A 92 10.54 9.49 -3.18
CA THR A 92 9.98 10.43 -2.22
C THR A 92 8.80 11.15 -2.89
N PRO A 93 7.61 11.23 -2.26
CA PRO A 93 6.45 11.86 -2.89
C PRO A 93 6.68 13.36 -3.11
N ALA A 94 6.09 13.90 -4.19
CA ALA A 94 6.10 15.33 -4.48
C ALA A 94 5.23 16.16 -3.50
N LYS A 95 4.31 15.53 -2.76
CA LYS A 95 3.50 16.11 -1.68
C LYS A 95 3.15 15.03 -0.66
N SER A 96 3.81 15.04 0.50
CA SER A 96 3.47 14.16 1.63
C SER A 96 2.17 14.64 2.26
N ARG A 97 1.12 13.82 2.24
CA ARG A 97 -0.02 13.97 3.16
C ARG A 97 0.16 12.93 4.26
N GLU A 98 0.54 13.40 5.44
CA GLU A 98 0.66 12.54 6.62
C GLU A 98 -0.71 12.46 7.31
N LEU A 99 -1.29 11.26 7.33
CA LEU A 99 -2.34 10.94 8.28
C LEU A 99 -1.68 10.62 9.63
N ILE A 100 -1.61 11.62 10.50
CA ILE A 100 -1.17 11.44 11.89
C ILE A 100 -2.39 10.97 12.70
N LEU A 101 -2.45 9.67 12.99
CA LEU A 101 -3.45 9.12 13.90
C LEU A 101 -2.99 9.36 15.34
N ASN A 102 -3.53 10.40 15.98
CA ASN A 102 -3.26 10.68 17.39
C ASN A 102 -3.98 9.63 18.26
N THR A 103 -3.22 8.83 19.00
CA THR A 103 -3.73 7.74 19.84
C THR A 103 -4.48 8.21 21.10
N ALA A 104 -4.68 9.53 21.26
CA ALA A 104 -5.38 10.14 22.38
C ALA A 104 -6.59 10.95 21.88
N GLY A 105 -7.69 10.25 21.57
CA GLY A 105 -9.00 10.87 21.36
C GLY A 105 -9.37 11.14 19.89
N ARG A 106 -10.09 10.17 19.30
CA ARG A 106 -11.01 10.28 18.14
C ARG A 106 -10.79 11.49 17.22
N GLY A 107 -9.89 11.36 16.25
CA GLY A 107 -9.81 12.24 15.10
C GLY A 107 -8.61 11.89 14.22
N ALA A 108 -8.86 11.52 12.96
CA ALA A 108 -7.84 11.54 11.93
C ALA A 108 -7.81 12.96 11.36
N ILE A 109 -6.67 13.65 11.46
CA ILE A 109 -6.49 14.97 10.86
C ILE A 109 -5.63 14.77 9.60
N LEU A 110 -6.19 15.13 8.44
CA LEU A 110 -5.39 15.31 7.23
C LEU A 110 -4.61 16.63 7.37
N ALA A 111 -3.29 16.54 7.46
CA ALA A 111 -2.43 17.70 7.22
C ALA A 111 -2.18 17.82 5.69
N ALA A 112 -2.44 19.00 5.14
CA ALA A 112 -2.28 19.33 3.73
C ALA A 112 -1.01 20.14 3.48
#